data_AF-A0A0B7C680-F1
#
_entry.id   AF-A0A0B7C680-F1
#
_cell.length_a   1.000
_cell.length_b   1.000
_cell.length_c   1.000
_cell.angle_alpha   90.00
_cell.angle_beta   90.00
_cell.angle_gamma   90.00
#
_symmetry.space_group_name_H-M   'P 1'
#
loop_
_entity.id
_entity.type
_entity.pdbx_description
1 polymer ?
#
loop_
_entity_poly.entity_id
_entity_poly.type
_entity_poly.pdbx_seq_one_letter_code
_entity_poly.pdbx_strand_id
1 'polypeptide(L)' 'KYYIELARTSCYFVVLVQPKTPWSWDAYELADKNRHGTTVEVLQKKIVMFDDIIPAYYGWFLNEKQSKYLTSLYSD' A
#
# COMPACT_ATOMS: atom_id res chain seq x y z
N LYS A 1 7.31 -7.07 -12.39
CA LYS A 1 7.06 -6.97 -10.93
C LYS A 1 6.55 -8.33 -10.41
N TYR A 2 7.42 -9.13 -9.78
CA TYR A 2 7.14 -10.55 -9.45
C TYR A 2 5.82 -10.76 -8.69
N TYR A 3 5.58 -10.04 -7.59
CA TYR A 3 4.39 -10.24 -6.77
C TYR A 3 3.08 -9.85 -7.48
N ILE A 4 3.12 -8.89 -8.41
CA ILE A 4 1.95 -8.51 -9.20
C ILE A 4 1.58 -9.64 -10.17
N GLU A 5 2.58 -10.22 -10.86
CA GLU A 5 2.35 -11.36 -11.75
C GLU A 5 1.89 -12.59 -10.98
N LEU A 6 2.50 -12.88 -9.83
CA LEU A 6 2.10 -14.01 -8.98
C LEU A 6 0.64 -13.88 -8.51
N ALA A 7 0.23 -12.67 -8.09
CA ALA A 7 -1.14 -12.40 -7.69
C ALA A 7 -2.10 -12.59 -8.88
N ARG A 8 -1.73 -12.06 -10.05
CA ARG A 8 -2.52 -12.18 -11.30
C ARG A 8 -2.73 -13.63 -11.71
N THR A 9 -1.68 -14.46 -11.70
CA THR A 9 -1.77 -15.89 -12.07
C THR A 9 -2.53 -16.73 -11.05
N SER A 10 -2.65 -16.22 -9.81
CA SER A 10 -3.30 -16.91 -8.70
C SER A 10 -4.68 -16.32 -8.37
N CYS A 11 -5.26 -15.50 -9.26
CA CYS A 11 -6.57 -14.87 -9.09
C CYS A 11 -6.72 -14.01 -7.81
N TYR A 12 -5.63 -13.39 -7.33
CA TYR A 12 -5.68 -12.43 -6.23
C TYR A 12 -5.84 -10.99 -6.71
N PHE A 13 -6.50 -10.18 -5.88
CA PHE A 13 -6.51 -8.73 -6.03
C PHE A 13 -5.27 -8.12 -5.39
N VAL A 14 -4.55 -7.28 -6.14
CA VAL A 14 -3.38 -6.55 -5.64
C VAL A 14 -3.85 -5.23 -5.05
N VAL A 15 -3.57 -5.02 -3.77
CA VAL A 15 -3.74 -3.72 -3.10
C VAL A 15 -2.37 -3.14 -2.85
N LEU A 16 -2.10 -1.98 -3.46
CA LEU A 16 -0.88 -1.21 -3.20
C LEU A 16 -1.14 -0.24 -2.07
N VAL A 17 -0.31 -0.29 -1.03
CA VAL A 17 -0.42 0.58 0.13
C VAL A 17 0.89 1.33 0.30
N GLN A 18 0.80 2.66 0.39
CA GLN A 18 1.92 3.51 0.76
C GLN A 18 1.70 4.04 2.18
N PRO A 19 2.70 3.94 3.08
CA PRO A 19 2.60 4.53 4.40
C PRO A 19 2.50 6.06 4.29
N LYS A 20 1.50 6.65 4.95
CA LYS A 20 1.30 8.11 5.03
C LYS A 20 2.01 8.72 6.24
N THR A 21 3.17 8.17 6.61
CA THR A 21 3.98 8.70 7.72
C THR A 21 5.01 9.70 7.18
N PRO A 22 5.29 10.80 7.89
CA PRO A 22 6.29 11.77 7.46
C PRO A 22 7.69 11.16 7.25
N TRP A 23 8.03 10.16 8.05
CA TRP A 23 9.32 9.46 8.05
C TRP A 23 9.37 8.23 7.13
N SER A 24 8.37 8.01 6.28
CA SER A 24 8.29 6.82 5.41
C SER A 24 9.49 6.60 4.49
N TRP A 25 10.30 7.65 4.26
CA TRP A 25 11.50 7.65 3.43
C TRP A 25 12.78 7.97 4.21
N ASP A 26 12.71 8.13 5.53
CA ASP A 26 13.88 8.41 6.36
C ASP A 26 14.47 7.09 6.86
N ALA A 27 15.62 6.70 6.31
CA ALA A 27 16.29 5.45 6.66
C ALA A 27 16.72 5.38 8.14
N TYR A 28 17.02 6.51 8.78
CA TYR A 28 17.43 6.55 10.18
C TYR A 28 16.23 6.37 11.10
N GLU A 29 15.14 7.08 10.85
CA GLU A 29 13.88 6.87 11.60
C GLU A 29 13.33 5.46 11.41
N LEU A 30 13.41 4.91 10.19
CA LEU A 30 13.01 3.53 9.91
C LEU A 30 13.91 2.51 10.61
N ALA A 31 15.20 2.78 10.76
CA ALA A 31 16.12 1.92 11.50
C ALA A 31 15.78 1.87 12.99
N ASP A 32 15.49 3.02 13.59
CA ASP A 32 15.11 3.15 15.00
C ASP A 32 13.74 2.51 15.30
N LYS A 33 12.76 2.68 14.41
CA LYS A 33 11.38 2.21 14.63
C LYS A 33 11.12 0.76 14.26
N ASN A 34 12.03 0.10 13.52
CA ASN A 34 11.77 -1.27 13.07
C ASN A 34 11.99 -2.29 14.19
N ARG A 35 11.22 -3.39 14.15
CA ARG A 35 11.34 -4.51 15.10
C ARG A 35 12.24 -5.64 14.61
N HIS A 36 12.76 -5.53 13.39
CA HIS A 36 13.45 -6.60 12.69
C HIS A 36 14.97 -6.45 12.73
N GLY A 37 15.49 -5.40 13.38
CA GLY A 37 16.93 -5.09 13.42
C GLY A 37 17.50 -4.71 12.06
N THR A 38 16.66 -4.19 11.15
CA THR A 38 17.11 -3.79 9.82
C THR A 38 18.02 -2.57 9.95
N THR A 39 19.24 -2.67 9.43
CA THR A 39 20.22 -1.59 9.54
C THR A 39 19.91 -0.43 8.58
N VAL A 40 20.44 0.75 8.90
CA VAL A 40 20.29 1.97 8.08
C VAL A 40 20.79 1.73 6.66
N GLU A 41 21.91 1.03 6.48
CA GLU A 41 22.52 0.79 5.16
C GLU A 41 21.61 -0.06 4.27
N VAL A 42 20.92 -1.04 4.85
CA VAL A 42 19.95 -1.87 4.12
C VAL A 42 18.73 -1.05 3.72
N LEU A 43 18.24 -0.19 4.63
CA LEU A 43 17.08 0.67 4.37
C LEU A 43 17.37 1.72 3.31
N GLN A 44 18.53 2.36 3.35
CA GLN A 44 18.97 3.31 2.31
C GLN A 44 18.98 2.65 0.93
N LYS A 45 19.54 1.44 0.81
CA LYS A 45 19.51 0.68 -0.46
C LYS A 45 18.08 0.40 -0.92
N LYS A 46 17.19 0.01 -0.01
CA LYS A 46 15.78 -0.27 -0.34
C LYS A 46 15.01 0.97 -0.78
N ILE A 47 15.25 2.12 -0.16
CA ILE A 47 14.63 3.39 -0.54
C ILE A 47 15.07 3.79 -1.95
N VAL A 48 16.36 3.68 -2.28
CA VAL A 48 16.88 3.99 -3.62
C VAL A 48 16.35 3.02 -4.68
N MET A 49 16.16 1.74 -4.32
CA MET A 49 15.61 0.72 -5.20
C MET A 49 14.08 0.71 -5.26
N PHE A 50 13.40 1.64 -4.58
CA PHE A 50 11.95 1.64 -4.54
C PHE A 50 11.39 2.09 -5.89
N ASP A 51 10.73 1.17 -6.59
CA ASP A 51 10.03 1.48 -7.83
C ASP A 51 8.74 2.25 -7.53
N ASP A 52 8.60 3.43 -8.12
CA ASP A 52 7.30 4.08 -8.17
C ASP A 52 6.29 3.17 -8.88
N ILE A 53 5.12 3.02 -8.27
CA ILE A 53 4.00 2.32 -8.86
C ILE A 53 2.89 3.32 -9.10
N ILE A 54 2.70 3.69 -10.36
CA ILE A 54 1.61 4.54 -10.78
C ILE A 54 0.41 3.64 -11.09
N PRO A 55 -0.66 3.66 -10.28
CA PRO A 55 -1.86 2.90 -10.59
C PRO A 55 -2.54 3.51 -11.82
N ALA A 56 -2.86 2.67 -12.80
CA ALA A 56 -3.57 3.10 -14.01
C ALA A 56 -5.04 3.48 -13.72
N TYR A 57 -5.60 2.91 -12.66
CA TYR A 57 -6.98 3.15 -12.23
C TYR A 57 -7.04 3.30 -10.70
N TYR A 58 -7.89 4.20 -10.24
CA TYR A 58 -8.21 4.37 -8.83
C TYR A 58 -9.63 3.86 -8.59
N GLY A 59 -9.80 3.03 -7.57
CA GLY A 59 -11.11 2.56 -7.11
C GLY A 59 -11.39 3.12 -5.71
N TRP A 60 -12.58 3.68 -5.52
CA TRP A 60 -13.08 4.03 -4.19
C TRP A 60 -14.03 2.93 -3.74
N PHE A 61 -13.68 2.29 -2.64
CA PHE A 61 -14.55 1.33 -1.99
C PHE A 61 -15.32 2.06 -0.89
N LEU A 62 -16.65 1.94 -0.93
CA LEU A 62 -17.49 2.44 0.15
C LEU A 62 -17.29 1.55 1.38
N ASN A 63 -17.22 2.17 2.56
CA ASN A 63 -17.35 1.39 3.79
C ASN A 63 -18.81 0.93 3.96
N GLU A 64 -19.03 -0.03 4.87
CA GLU A 64 -20.35 -0.63 5.09
C GLU A 64 -21.44 0.43 5.34
N LYS A 65 -21.14 1.47 6.13
CA LYS A 65 -22.07 2.56 6.42
C LYS A 65 -22.47 3.32 5.16
N GLN A 66 -21.50 3.66 4.32
CA GLN A 66 -21.73 4.38 3.07
C GLN A 66 -22.46 3.51 2.04
N SER A 67 -22.14 2.22 1.96
CA SER A 67 -22.87 1.28 1.11
C SER A 67 -24.34 1.19 1.50
N LYS A 68 -24.65 1.00 2.80
CA LYS A 68 -26.04 0.94 3.29
C LYS A 68 -26.80 2.22 3.02
N TYR A 69 -26.18 3.38 3.25
CA TYR A 69 -26.78 4.67 2.93
C TYR A 69 -27.12 4.77 1.45
N LEU A 70 -26.19 4.41 0.57
CA LEU A 70 -26.42 4.48 -0.87
C LEU A 70 -27.54 3.53 -1.32
N THR A 71 -27.59 2.30 -0.81
CA THR A 71 -28.70 1.37 -1.09
C THR A 71 -30.05 1.93 -0.63
N SER A 72 -30.10 2.61 0.53
CA SER A 72 -31.35 3.20 1.04
C SER A 72 -31.92 4.32 0.17
N LEU A 73 -31.08 5.02 -0.60
CA LEU A 73 -31.52 6.10 -1.51
C LEU A 73 -32.24 5.60 -2.77
N TYR A 74 -32.10 4.31 -3.11
CA TYR A 74 -32.65 3.72 -4.33
C TYR A 74 -33.74 2.67 -4.05
N SER A 75 -34.24 2.60 -2.82
CA SER A 75 -35.23 1.61 -2.39
C SER A 75 -36.67 2.18 -2.29
N ASP A 76 -36.97 3.25 -3.03
CA ASP A 76 -38.35 3.77 -3.20
C ASP A 76 -39.13 2.98 -4.27
#